data_AF-A0A392QMX7-F1
#
_entry.id   AF-A0A392QMX7-F1
#
_cell.length_a   1.000
_cell.length_b   1.000
_cell.length_c   1.000
_cell.angle_alpha   90.00
_cell.angle_beta   90.00
_cell.angle_gamma   90.00
#
_symmetry.space_group_name_H-M   'P 1'
#
loop_
_entity.id
_entity.type
_entity.pdbx_description
1 polymer ?
#
loop_
_entity_poly.entity_id
_entity_poly.type
_entity_poly.pdbx_seq_one_letter_code
_entity_poly.pdbx_strand_id
1 'polypeptide(L)'
;MMWFFKDRGFDDNIIQGMFKKCKRLETAHRERADENWEYLKTIGILERKLPSIVSKCPKILVLGLNEKILPMVECLNTLATKPNEVASAIAKFPHILSYSVEEKLCPLLAFFQALGVPEKQIGKILLLNPRLISYSIEIKMGEIVKFLASIGLDKDGMIGKIM
;
A
#
# COMPACT_ATOMS: atom_id res chain seq x y z
N MET A 1 -6.58 2.50 -23.82
CA MET A 1 -5.72 1.89 -22.78
C MET A 1 -4.68 0.88 -23.30
N MET A 2 -4.99 0.06 -24.32
CA MET A 2 -4.02 -0.90 -24.91
C MET A 2 -2.67 -0.26 -25.32
N TRP A 3 -2.71 0.83 -26.08
CA TRP A 3 -1.51 1.52 -26.57
C TRP A 3 -0.61 2.07 -25.46
N PHE A 4 -1.17 2.57 -24.36
CA PHE A 4 -0.37 2.99 -23.19
C PHE A 4 0.54 1.87 -22.68
N PHE A 5 0.05 0.63 -22.67
CA PHE A 5 0.84 -0.52 -22.23
C PHE A 5 1.86 -0.94 -23.31
N LYS A 6 1.46 -0.93 -24.58
CA LYS A 6 2.37 -1.25 -25.70
C LYS A 6 3.53 -0.26 -25.79
N ASP A 7 3.27 1.04 -25.69
CA ASP A 7 4.28 2.11 -25.68
C ASP A 7 5.30 1.94 -24.53
N ARG A 8 4.89 1.26 -23.46
CA ARG A 8 5.72 0.97 -22.27
C ARG A 8 6.30 -0.46 -22.27
N GLY A 9 6.23 -1.15 -23.40
CA GLY A 9 6.89 -2.45 -23.61
C GLY A 9 6.22 -3.64 -22.94
N PHE A 10 4.94 -3.54 -22.55
CA PHE A 10 4.22 -4.69 -22.03
C PHE A 10 3.82 -5.66 -23.16
N ASP A 11 4.00 -6.96 -22.92
CA ASP A 11 3.50 -7.99 -23.83
C ASP A 11 1.98 -8.20 -23.70
N ASP A 12 1.37 -8.80 -24.73
CA ASP A 12 -0.08 -9.00 -24.78
C ASP A 12 -0.61 -9.88 -23.65
N ASN A 13 0.14 -10.89 -23.20
CA ASN A 13 -0.32 -11.78 -22.14
C ASN A 13 -0.43 -11.04 -20.81
N ILE A 14 0.56 -10.21 -20.47
CA ILE A 14 0.52 -9.36 -19.29
C ILE A 14 -0.62 -8.35 -19.40
N ILE A 15 -0.80 -7.72 -20.56
CA ILE A 15 -1.89 -6.76 -20.78
C ILE A 15 -3.25 -7.42 -20.56
N GLN A 16 -3.50 -8.57 -21.18
CA GLN A 16 -4.75 -9.30 -20.99
C GLN A 16 -4.95 -9.74 -19.53
N GLY A 17 -3.88 -10.14 -18.85
CA GLY A 17 -3.89 -10.42 -17.41
C GLY A 17 -4.32 -9.20 -16.58
N MET A 18 -3.87 -8.00 -16.95
CA MET A 18 -4.25 -6.76 -16.27
C MET A 18 -5.73 -6.40 -16.48
N PHE A 19 -6.26 -6.51 -17.70
CA PHE A 19 -7.68 -6.29 -17.97
C PHE A 19 -8.60 -7.29 -17.23
N LYS A 20 -8.17 -8.54 -17.09
CA LYS A 20 -8.86 -9.53 -16.26
C LYS A 20 -8.88 -9.15 -14.77
N LYS A 21 -7.77 -8.64 -14.24
CA LYS A 21 -7.66 -8.19 -12.84
C LYS A 21 -8.40 -6.88 -12.55
N CYS A 22 -8.46 -5.97 -13.53
CA CYS A 22 -9.07 -4.65 -13.36
C CYS A 22 -9.86 -4.25 -14.61
N LYS A 23 -11.14 -4.60 -14.62
CA LYS A 23 -12.07 -4.27 -15.71
C LYS A 23 -12.23 -2.77 -15.96
N ARG A 24 -12.01 -1.93 -14.94
CA ARG A 24 -11.99 -0.47 -15.06
C ARG A 24 -10.94 0.06 -16.04
N LEU A 25 -9.93 -0.74 -16.42
CA LEU A 25 -8.99 -0.38 -17.47
C LEU A 25 -9.64 -0.28 -18.85
N GLU A 26 -10.74 -1.00 -19.12
CA GLU A 26 -11.43 -1.00 -20.41
C GLU A 26 -12.03 0.40 -20.72
N THR A 27 -12.47 1.11 -19.68
CA THR A 27 -13.07 2.45 -19.75
C THR A 27 -12.14 3.55 -19.24
N ALA A 28 -10.89 3.24 -18.93
CA ALA A 28 -9.96 4.20 -18.34
C ALA A 28 -9.45 5.24 -19.36
N HIS A 29 -9.34 6.48 -18.91
CA HIS A 29 -8.72 7.57 -19.65
C HIS A 29 -7.19 7.44 -19.61
N ARG A 30 -6.56 7.62 -20.77
CA ARG A 30 -5.09 7.54 -20.92
C ARG A 30 -4.39 8.59 -20.05
N GLU A 31 -4.90 9.82 -20.03
CA GLU A 31 -4.35 10.95 -19.27
C GLU A 31 -4.16 10.61 -17.80
N ARG A 32 -5.19 10.08 -17.13
CA ARG A 32 -5.10 9.63 -15.73
C ARG A 32 -4.05 8.54 -15.52
N ALA A 33 -3.93 7.59 -16.45
CA ALA A 33 -2.92 6.54 -16.35
C ALA A 33 -1.51 7.09 -16.51
N ASP A 34 -1.32 8.06 -17.42
CA ASP A 34 -0.05 8.76 -17.62
C ASP A 34 0.29 9.63 -16.39
N GLU A 35 -0.67 10.39 -15.83
CA GLU A 35 -0.51 11.16 -14.60
C GLU A 35 -0.07 10.28 -13.43
N ASN A 36 -0.77 9.17 -13.19
CA ASN A 36 -0.42 8.25 -12.11
C ASN A 36 0.94 7.59 -12.35
N TRP A 37 1.29 7.26 -13.60
CA TRP A 37 2.59 6.72 -13.94
C TRP A 37 3.73 7.69 -13.64
N GLU A 38 3.59 8.95 -14.07
CA GLU A 38 4.59 10.00 -13.83
C GLU A 38 4.70 10.33 -12.34
N TYR A 39 3.58 10.41 -11.61
CA TYR A 39 3.61 10.63 -10.18
C TYR A 39 4.34 9.51 -9.41
N LEU A 40 4.18 8.23 -9.82
CA LEU A 40 4.94 7.15 -9.19
C LEU A 40 6.46 7.35 -9.35
N LYS A 41 6.92 7.99 -10.43
CA LYS A 41 8.34 8.33 -10.62
C LYS A 41 8.78 9.43 -9.66
N THR A 42 7.94 10.46 -9.45
CA THR A 42 8.29 11.60 -8.57
C THR A 42 8.46 11.19 -7.11
N ILE A 43 7.78 10.13 -6.67
CA ILE A 43 7.90 9.59 -5.30
C ILE A 43 9.11 8.65 -5.12
N GLY A 44 9.98 8.52 -6.13
CA GLY A 44 11.22 7.74 -6.06
C GLY A 44 11.12 6.31 -6.57
N ILE A 45 10.01 5.90 -7.20
CA ILE A 45 9.93 4.59 -7.86
C ILE A 45 10.65 4.67 -9.21
N LEU A 46 11.68 3.85 -9.36
CA LEU A 46 12.42 3.75 -10.61
C LEU A 46 11.52 3.25 -11.74
N GLU A 47 11.61 3.89 -12.90
CA GLU A 47 10.77 3.58 -14.08
C GLU A 47 10.84 2.11 -14.47
N ARG A 48 12.03 1.48 -14.42
CA ARG A 48 12.22 0.04 -14.66
C ARG A 48 11.40 -0.88 -13.73
N LYS A 49 10.95 -0.40 -12.56
CA LYS A 49 10.11 -1.15 -11.62
C LYS A 49 8.61 -0.99 -11.91
N LEU A 50 8.21 0.08 -12.61
CA LEU A 50 6.79 0.38 -12.86
C LEU A 50 6.06 -0.73 -13.60
N PRO A 51 6.63 -1.40 -14.63
CA PRO A 51 5.95 -2.51 -15.27
C PRO A 51 5.54 -3.61 -14.28
N SER A 52 6.45 -4.05 -13.41
CA SER A 52 6.17 -5.07 -12.40
C SER A 52 5.09 -4.62 -11.39
N ILE A 53 5.12 -3.36 -10.98
CA ILE A 53 4.18 -2.77 -10.02
C ILE A 53 2.78 -2.71 -10.63
N VAL A 54 2.66 -2.18 -11.85
CA VAL A 54 1.40 -2.06 -12.59
C VAL A 54 0.83 -3.43 -12.94
N SER A 55 1.65 -4.41 -13.35
CA SER A 55 1.18 -5.79 -13.60
C SER A 55 0.63 -6.47 -12.34
N LYS A 56 1.18 -6.16 -11.17
CA LYS A 56 0.69 -6.65 -9.87
C LYS A 56 -0.62 -5.98 -9.46
N CYS A 57 -0.74 -4.67 -9.68
CA CYS A 57 -1.92 -3.89 -9.30
C CYS A 57 -2.30 -2.88 -10.40
N PRO A 58 -2.96 -3.31 -11.49
CA PRO A 58 -3.33 -2.42 -12.59
C PRO A 58 -4.28 -1.29 -12.16
N LYS A 59 -5.00 -1.50 -11.06
CA LYS A 59 -5.91 -0.52 -10.48
C LYS A 59 -5.24 0.82 -10.18
N ILE A 60 -3.93 0.85 -9.88
CA ILE A 60 -3.22 2.10 -9.58
C ILE A 60 -3.26 3.11 -10.72
N LEU A 61 -3.43 2.67 -11.97
CA LEU A 61 -3.53 3.56 -13.13
C LEU A 61 -4.89 4.25 -13.28
N VAL A 62 -5.90 3.80 -12.54
CA VAL A 62 -7.29 4.30 -12.66
C VAL A 62 -7.82 4.92 -11.37
N LEU A 63 -7.01 4.93 -10.32
CA LEU A 63 -7.30 5.65 -9.09
C LEU A 63 -7.24 7.16 -9.34
N GLY A 64 -8.06 7.91 -8.60
CA GLY A 64 -7.93 9.36 -8.56
C GLY A 64 -6.63 9.75 -7.87
N LEU A 65 -5.82 10.57 -8.54
CA LEU A 65 -4.51 10.98 -8.04
C LEU A 65 -4.67 11.77 -6.73
N ASN A 66 -5.51 12.80 -6.74
CA ASN A 66 -5.73 13.71 -5.62
C ASN A 66 -6.60 13.08 -4.51
N GLU A 67 -7.50 12.17 -4.86
CA GLU A 67 -8.49 11.63 -3.92
C GLU A 67 -8.04 10.33 -3.25
N LYS A 68 -7.03 9.65 -3.80
CA LYS A 68 -6.56 8.35 -3.29
C LYS A 68 -5.05 8.27 -3.16
N ILE A 69 -4.32 8.53 -4.24
CA ILE A 69 -2.88 8.26 -4.27
C ILE A 69 -2.11 9.27 -3.41
N LEU A 70 -2.34 10.57 -3.64
CA LEU A 70 -1.65 11.65 -2.94
C LEU A 70 -1.86 11.59 -1.42
N PRO A 71 -3.11 11.54 -0.89
CA PRO A 71 -3.34 11.49 0.56
C PRO A 71 -2.68 10.28 1.22
N MET A 72 -2.72 9.11 0.57
CA MET A 72 -2.06 7.91 1.08
C MET A 72 -0.53 8.07 1.10
N VAL A 73 0.07 8.61 0.03
CA VAL A 73 1.53 8.83 -0.02
C VAL A 73 1.97 9.86 1.01
N GLU A 74 1.24 10.97 1.16
CA GLU A 74 1.52 12.00 2.16
C GLU A 74 1.47 11.43 3.58
N CYS A 75 0.45 10.65 3.90
CA CYS A 75 0.34 9.99 5.20
C CYS A 75 1.47 8.96 5.41
N LEU A 76 1.83 8.17 4.40
CA LEU A 76 2.97 7.25 4.53
C LEU A 76 4.30 7.99 4.71
N ASN A 77 4.45 9.20 4.15
CA ASN A 77 5.63 10.02 4.34
C ASN A 77 5.77 10.56 5.77
N THR A 78 4.66 10.84 6.48
CA THR A 78 4.75 11.24 7.90
C THR A 78 5.24 10.10 8.80
N LEU A 79 5.05 8.85 8.35
CA LEU A 79 5.48 7.63 9.05
C LEU A 79 6.91 7.19 8.67
N ALA A 80 7.44 7.70 7.56
CA ALA A 80 8.76 7.33 7.07
C ALA A 80 9.88 8.02 7.86
N THR A 81 10.97 7.29 8.08
CA THR A 81 12.15 7.82 8.79
C THR A 81 13.37 7.92 7.87
N LYS A 82 13.33 7.24 6.73
CA LYS A 82 14.41 7.25 5.74
C LYS A 82 13.88 7.57 4.35
N PRO A 83 14.72 8.14 3.48
CA PRO A 83 14.40 8.30 2.07
C PRO A 83 14.01 6.95 1.44
N ASN A 84 13.07 6.98 0.49
CA ASN A 84 12.64 5.83 -0.31
C ASN A 84 11.89 4.70 0.44
N GLU A 85 11.61 4.82 1.75
CA GLU A 85 10.82 3.79 2.45
C GLU A 85 9.41 3.66 1.86
N VAL A 86 8.74 4.79 1.59
CA VAL A 86 7.41 4.82 0.96
C VAL A 86 7.44 4.22 -0.45
N ALA A 87 8.40 4.63 -1.28
CA ALA A 87 8.59 4.06 -2.62
C ALA A 87 8.80 2.54 -2.58
N SER A 88 9.61 2.08 -1.62
CA SER A 88 9.90 0.65 -1.42
C SER A 88 8.66 -0.12 -0.96
N ALA A 89 7.88 0.46 -0.05
CA ALA A 89 6.63 -0.12 0.43
C ALA A 89 5.60 -0.25 -0.69
N ILE A 90 5.40 0.81 -1.48
CA ILE A 90 4.49 0.80 -2.64
C ILE A 90 4.96 -0.21 -3.69
N ALA A 91 6.26 -0.27 -4.00
CA ALA A 91 6.79 -1.26 -4.94
C ALA A 91 6.58 -2.71 -4.46
N LYS A 92 6.63 -2.95 -3.15
CA LYS A 92 6.40 -4.26 -2.53
C LYS A 92 4.91 -4.63 -2.51
N PHE A 93 4.02 -3.67 -2.24
CA PHE A 93 2.58 -3.89 -2.17
C PHE A 93 1.81 -2.67 -2.71
N PRO A 94 1.61 -2.57 -4.04
CA PRO A 94 1.03 -1.37 -4.67
C PRO A 94 -0.44 -1.15 -4.30
N HIS A 95 -1.12 -2.21 -3.85
CA HIS A 95 -2.49 -2.17 -3.34
C HIS A 95 -2.66 -1.23 -2.14
N ILE A 96 -1.57 -0.87 -1.44
CA ILE A 96 -1.61 0.11 -0.35
C ILE A 96 -2.29 1.43 -0.77
N LEU A 97 -2.05 1.86 -2.01
CA LEU A 97 -2.62 3.10 -2.59
C LEU A 97 -4.13 3.02 -2.85
N SER A 98 -4.74 1.84 -2.79
CA SER A 98 -6.18 1.66 -2.99
C SER A 98 -7.00 1.75 -1.69
N TYR A 99 -6.35 1.75 -0.53
CA TYR A 99 -7.03 1.86 0.76
C TYR A 99 -7.31 3.32 1.11
N SER A 100 -8.35 3.57 1.92
CA SER A 100 -8.60 4.89 2.52
C SER A 100 -7.66 5.10 3.70
N VAL A 101 -7.16 6.32 3.85
CA VAL A 101 -6.37 6.70 5.01
C VAL A 101 -7.25 6.62 6.27
N GLU A 102 -8.44 7.20 6.20
CA GLU A 102 -9.38 7.34 7.30
C GLU A 102 -9.98 6.00 7.74
N GLU A 103 -10.38 5.15 6.79
CA GLU A 103 -11.08 3.90 7.09
C GLU A 103 -10.14 2.71 7.32
N LYS A 104 -8.86 2.82 6.94
CA LYS A 104 -7.91 1.70 7.03
C LYS A 104 -6.62 2.05 7.74
N LEU A 105 -5.94 3.11 7.32
CA LEU A 105 -4.64 3.45 7.90
C LEU A 105 -4.80 3.98 9.33
N CYS A 106 -5.66 4.96 9.56
CA CYS A 106 -5.89 5.55 10.88
C CYS A 106 -6.35 4.50 11.93
N PRO A 107 -7.33 3.61 11.65
CA PRO A 107 -7.70 2.56 12.60
C PRO A 107 -6.56 1.58 12.89
N LEU A 108 -5.72 1.27 11.89
CA LEU A 108 -4.56 0.41 12.09
C LEU A 108 -3.53 1.07 13.01
N LEU A 109 -3.24 2.35 12.80
CA LEU A 109 -2.32 3.11 13.65
C LEU A 109 -2.86 3.19 15.09
N ALA A 110 -4.14 3.54 15.24
CA ALA A 110 -4.81 3.63 16.54
C ALA A 110 -4.80 2.28 17.28
N PHE A 111 -5.01 1.18 16.56
CA PHE A 111 -4.94 -0.16 17.14
C PHE A 111 -3.56 -0.45 17.75
N PHE A 112 -2.48 -0.21 17.01
CA PHE A 112 -1.13 -0.43 17.53
C PHE A 112 -0.75 0.55 18.65
N GLN A 113 -1.21 1.81 18.57
CA GLN A 113 -1.03 2.78 19.66
C GLN A 113 -1.74 2.31 20.94
N ALA A 114 -2.95 1.75 20.84
CA ALA A 114 -3.66 1.17 21.98
C ALA A 114 -2.96 -0.04 22.60
N LEU A 115 -2.12 -0.74 21.82
CA LEU A 115 -1.24 -1.81 22.30
C LEU A 115 0.09 -1.30 22.89
N GLY A 116 0.28 0.02 22.95
CA GLY A 116 1.49 0.66 23.49
C GLY A 116 2.66 0.71 22.51
N VAL A 117 2.45 0.47 21.21
CA VAL A 117 3.51 0.61 20.19
C VAL A 117 3.76 2.09 19.90
N PRO A 118 5.01 2.58 20.00
CA PRO A 118 5.34 3.95 19.63
C PRO A 118 5.07 4.20 18.14
N GLU A 119 4.52 5.37 17.80
CA GLU A 119 4.12 5.72 16.42
C GLU A 119 5.24 5.51 15.37
N LYS A 120 6.47 5.90 15.70
CA LYS A 120 7.64 5.69 14.84
C LYS A 120 7.90 4.20 14.54
N GLN A 121 7.65 3.32 15.50
CA GLN A 121 7.79 1.88 15.34
C GLN A 121 6.66 1.32 14.47
N ILE A 122 5.42 1.81 14.65
CA ILE A 122 4.28 1.44 13.80
C ILE A 122 4.56 1.80 12.34
N GLY A 123 5.04 3.02 12.08
CA GLY A 123 5.43 3.47 10.74
C GLY A 123 6.47 2.54 10.10
N LYS A 124 7.51 2.18 10.86
CA LYS A 124 8.54 1.23 10.41
C LYS A 124 7.95 -0.15 10.09
N ILE A 125 7.08 -0.71 10.95
CA ILE A 125 6.46 -2.02 10.73
C ILE A 125 5.60 -1.99 9.46
N LEU A 126 4.78 -0.95 9.30
CA LEU A 126 3.91 -0.78 8.14
C LEU A 126 4.72 -0.63 6.85
N LEU A 127 5.77 0.19 6.83
CA LEU A 127 6.59 0.40 5.62
C LEU A 127 7.44 -0.83 5.26
N LEU A 128 7.86 -1.61 6.25
CA LEU A 128 8.53 -2.90 6.03
C LEU A 128 7.55 -3.98 5.54
N ASN A 129 6.32 -3.97 6.04
CA ASN A 129 5.26 -4.92 5.67
C ASN A 129 3.95 -4.21 5.30
N PRO A 130 3.87 -3.57 4.12
CA PRO A 130 2.71 -2.78 3.72
C PRO A 130 1.42 -3.60 3.54
N ARG A 131 1.51 -4.94 3.48
CA ARG A 131 0.32 -5.80 3.47
C ARG A 131 -0.46 -5.77 4.79
N LEU A 132 0.16 -5.30 5.88
CA LEU A 132 -0.46 -5.20 7.21
C LEU A 132 -1.81 -4.47 7.17
N ILE A 133 -1.92 -3.40 6.36
CA ILE A 133 -3.14 -2.61 6.18
C ILE A 133 -4.32 -3.40 5.59
N SER A 134 -4.05 -4.55 4.95
CA SER A 134 -5.08 -5.41 4.37
C SER A 134 -5.73 -6.35 5.38
N TYR A 135 -5.17 -6.48 6.59
CA TYR A 135 -5.69 -7.40 7.59
C TYR A 135 -6.88 -6.79 8.33
N SER A 136 -7.88 -7.61 8.63
CA SER A 136 -8.97 -7.21 9.52
C SER A 136 -8.44 -7.03 10.92
N ILE A 137 -8.64 -5.83 11.49
CA ILE A 137 -8.25 -5.54 12.87
C ILE A 137 -9.08 -6.42 13.82
N GLU A 138 -10.40 -6.44 13.65
CA GLU A 138 -11.32 -7.17 14.54
C GLU A 138 -11.08 -8.67 14.56
N ILE A 139 -10.92 -9.26 13.38
CA ILE A 139 -10.79 -10.72 13.25
C ILE A 139 -9.33 -11.12 13.44
N LYS A 140 -8.45 -10.64 12.56
CA LYS A 140 -7.09 -11.19 12.47
C LYS A 140 -6.16 -10.62 13.52
N MET A 141 -6.19 -9.30 13.75
CA MET A 141 -5.31 -8.71 14.77
C MET A 141 -5.81 -8.99 16.18
N GLY A 142 -7.13 -8.96 16.39
CA GLY A 142 -7.75 -9.33 17.66
C GLY A 142 -7.40 -10.76 18.09
N GLU A 143 -7.41 -11.73 17.18
CA GLU A 143 -6.99 -13.10 17.47
C GLU A 143 -5.50 -13.20 17.83
N ILE A 144 -4.63 -12.47 17.13
CA ILE A 144 -3.19 -12.43 17.44
C ILE A 144 -2.97 -11.86 18.84
N VAL A 145 -3.63 -10.76 19.19
CA VAL A 145 -3.51 -10.16 20.52
C VAL A 145 -4.03 -11.10 21.60
N LYS A 146 -5.20 -11.74 21.39
CA LYS A 146 -5.75 -12.72 22.34
C LYS A 146 -4.82 -13.91 22.53
N PHE A 147 -4.18 -14.39 21.46
CA PHE A 147 -3.20 -15.47 21.54
C PHE A 147 -1.94 -15.04 22.29
N LEU A 148 -1.38 -13.86 22.00
CA LEU A 148 -0.21 -13.34 22.72
C LEU A 148 -0.52 -13.16 24.21
N ALA A 149 -1.71 -12.68 24.55
CA ALA A 149 -2.17 -12.59 25.93
C ALA A 149 -2.32 -13.98 26.59
N SER A 150 -2.84 -14.99 25.87
CA SER A 150 -3.02 -16.34 26.43
C SER A 150 -1.70 -17.05 26.75
N ILE A 151 -0.59 -16.66 26.11
CA ILE A 151 0.76 -17.13 26.42
C ILE A 151 1.53 -16.20 27.37
N GLY A 152 0.84 -15.24 28.00
CA GLY A 152 1.37 -14.38 29.06
C GLY A 152 2.21 -13.19 28.58
N LEU A 153 2.10 -12.82 27.30
CA LEU A 153 2.83 -11.68 26.71
C LEU A 153 2.05 -10.36 26.80
N ASP A 154 0.96 -10.30 27.55
CA ASP A 154 0.18 -9.10 27.86
C ASP A 154 0.79 -8.23 28.98
N LYS A 155 1.73 -8.79 29.75
CA LYS A 155 2.43 -8.06 30.82
C LYS A 155 3.35 -6.98 30.26
N ASP A 156 3.44 -5.85 30.96
CA ASP A 156 4.42 -4.76 30.71
C ASP A 156 4.48 -4.22 29.26
N GLY A 157 3.35 -4.22 28.55
CA GLY A 157 3.27 -3.77 27.16
C GLY A 157 4.09 -4.63 26.19
N MET A 158 4.36 -5.89 26.53
CA MET A 158 5.16 -6.80 25.70
C MET A 158 4.51 -7.07 24.33
N ILE A 159 3.18 -7.11 24.23
CA ILE A 159 2.48 -7.23 22.94
C ILE A 159 2.95 -6.13 21.98
N GLY A 160 2.99 -4.88 22.42
CA GLY A 160 3.47 -3.78 21.59
C GLY A 160 4.97 -3.81 21.29
N LYS A 161 5.78 -4.53 22.07
CA LYS A 161 7.22 -4.71 21.80
C LYS A 161 7.50 -5.83 20.80
N ILE A 162 6.60 -6.82 20.71
CA ILE A 162 6.74 -8.01 19.85
C ILE A 162 6.15 -7.77 18.45
N MET A 163 5.07 -7.00 18.38
CA MET A 163 4.41 -6.63 17.12
C MET A 163 5.17 -5.52 16.39
#